data_AF-G8TIM6-F1
#
_entry.id   AF-G8TIM6-F1
#
_cell.length_a   1.000
_cell.length_b   1.000
_cell.length_c   1.000
_cell.angle_alpha   90.00
_cell.angle_beta   90.00
_cell.angle_gamma   90.00
#
_symmetry.space_group_name_H-M   'P 1'
#
loop_
_entity.id
_entity.type
_entity.pdbx_description
1 polymer ?
#
loop_
_entity_poly.entity_id
_entity_poly.type
_entity_poly.pdbx_seq_one_letter_code
_entity_poly.pdbx_strand_id
1 'polypeptide(L)'
;MGSWGFTNFDNDTAQDFVAEVEEGGIDRIVSAIEVIKSIDEDAYLDSDLCAEALAAIEYIATAKGHMAEDFPEDAEDWVNAHKAQLQIIRGIVVKCQQAIDRIKNNSELKDLWEETEDFENWKKVLDDLNTRIS
;
A
#
# COMPACT_ATOMS: atom_id res chain seq x y z
N MET A 1 -4.93 14.01 -19.18
CA MET A 1 -3.53 14.00 -18.75
C MET A 1 -3.55 14.05 -17.23
N GLY A 2 -3.95 12.94 -16.60
CA GLY A 2 -3.59 12.70 -15.21
C GLY A 2 -2.15 12.22 -15.25
N SER A 3 -1.27 12.85 -14.47
CA SER A 3 0.09 12.38 -14.33
C SER A 3 0.03 11.04 -13.59
N TRP A 4 -0.06 9.94 -14.34
CA TRP A 4 0.13 8.61 -13.79
C TRP A 4 1.64 8.47 -13.55
N GLY A 5 2.08 8.67 -12.32
CA GLY A 5 3.45 8.38 -11.89
C GLY A 5 3.57 6.96 -11.34
N PHE A 6 4.73 6.68 -10.75
CA PHE A 6 5.12 5.35 -10.25
C PHE A 6 4.93 5.21 -8.73
N THR A 7 4.23 6.15 -8.10
CA THR A 7 3.95 6.13 -6.66
C THR A 7 2.70 5.31 -6.35
N ASN A 8 2.48 5.05 -5.05
CA ASN A 8 1.39 4.16 -4.62
C ASN A 8 0.00 4.78 -4.80
N PHE A 9 -0.12 6.11 -4.85
CA PHE A 9 -1.40 6.81 -5.04
C PHE A 9 -1.62 7.30 -6.48
N ASP A 10 -0.66 7.14 -7.37
CA ASP A 10 -0.75 7.52 -8.79
C ASP A 10 -1.49 6.46 -9.64
N ASN A 11 -2.56 5.89 -9.11
CA ASN A 11 -3.46 4.96 -9.81
C ASN A 11 -4.88 5.07 -9.25
N ASP A 12 -5.88 4.83 -10.11
CA ASP A 12 -7.29 4.98 -9.75
C ASP A 12 -7.69 4.01 -8.61
N THR A 13 -7.17 2.78 -8.59
CA THR A 13 -7.47 1.78 -7.55
C THR A 13 -7.07 2.27 -6.16
N ALA A 14 -5.90 2.89 -6.02
CA ALA A 14 -5.46 3.46 -4.75
C ALA A 14 -6.28 4.69 -4.34
N GLN A 15 -6.73 5.50 -5.30
CA GLN A 15 -7.61 6.63 -5.04
C GLN A 15 -9.01 6.17 -4.58
N ASP A 16 -9.57 5.14 -5.22
CA ASP A 16 -10.83 4.52 -4.81
C ASP A 16 -10.69 3.91 -3.40
N PHE A 17 -9.56 3.27 -3.12
CA PHE A 17 -9.26 2.71 -1.80
C PHE A 17 -9.28 3.74 -0.66
N VAL A 18 -8.88 5.00 -0.92
CA VAL A 18 -8.96 6.08 0.08
C VAL A 18 -10.39 6.26 0.57
N ALA A 19 -11.35 6.32 -0.35
CA ALA A 19 -12.77 6.43 -0.01
C ALA A 19 -13.27 5.20 0.76
N GLU A 20 -12.80 4.00 0.39
CA GLU A 20 -13.16 2.77 1.10
C GLU A 20 -12.61 2.72 2.54
N VAL A 21 -11.46 3.34 2.81
CA VAL A 21 -10.94 3.48 4.18
C VAL A 21 -11.80 4.43 5.01
N GLU A 22 -12.35 5.49 4.42
CA GLU A 22 -13.29 6.37 5.13
C GLU A 22 -14.55 5.62 5.58
N GLU A 23 -15.06 4.71 4.73
CA GLU A 23 -16.26 3.91 5.02
C GLU A 23 -15.97 2.69 5.91
N GLY A 24 -14.92 1.94 5.59
CA GLY A 24 -14.58 0.65 6.20
C GLY A 24 -13.61 0.75 7.38
N GLY A 25 -12.99 1.90 7.58
CA GLY A 25 -12.09 2.20 8.69
C GLY A 25 -10.84 1.32 8.74
N ILE A 26 -10.31 1.12 9.96
CA ILE A 26 -9.09 0.32 10.19
C ILE A 26 -9.21 -1.09 9.65
N ASP A 27 -10.39 -1.70 9.71
CA ASP A 27 -10.60 -3.06 9.24
C ASP A 27 -10.37 -3.18 7.72
N ARG A 28 -10.66 -2.12 6.95
CA ARG A 28 -10.36 -2.08 5.51
C ARG A 28 -8.86 -2.05 5.21
N ILE A 29 -8.09 -1.29 6.01
CA ILE A 29 -6.62 -1.26 5.93
C ILE A 29 -6.05 -2.64 6.26
N VAL A 30 -6.51 -3.25 7.35
CA VAL A 30 -6.00 -4.55 7.79
C VAL A 30 -6.35 -5.65 6.77
N SER A 31 -7.58 -5.64 6.25
CA SER A 31 -8.01 -6.65 5.27
C SER A 31 -7.24 -6.55 3.95
N ALA A 32 -6.96 -5.34 3.45
CA ALA A 32 -6.13 -5.13 2.26
C ALA A 32 -4.72 -5.72 2.42
N ILE A 33 -4.11 -5.57 3.60
CA ILE A 33 -2.77 -6.13 3.86
C ILE A 33 -2.84 -7.66 4.02
N GLU A 34 -3.88 -8.16 4.68
CA GLU A 34 -4.02 -9.59 4.95
C GLU A 34 -4.42 -10.41 3.72
N VAL A 35 -5.16 -9.83 2.77
CA VAL A 35 -5.59 -10.55 1.56
C VAL A 35 -4.40 -11.06 0.76
N ILE A 36 -3.33 -10.27 0.67
CA ILE A 36 -2.06 -10.63 0.01
C ILE A 36 -1.43 -11.90 0.59
N LYS A 37 -1.64 -12.16 1.87
CA LYS A 37 -1.16 -13.37 2.55
C LYS A 37 -2.13 -14.53 2.49
N SER A 38 -3.43 -14.24 2.30
CA SER A 38 -4.48 -15.26 2.25
C SER A 38 -4.49 -16.02 0.93
N ILE A 39 -3.96 -15.42 -0.13
CA ILE A 39 -3.81 -16.04 -1.45
C ILE A 39 -2.64 -17.04 -1.40
N ASP A 40 -2.79 -18.23 -1.98
CA ASP A 40 -1.74 -19.27 -2.01
C ASP A 40 -0.43 -18.71 -2.57
N GLU A 41 0.73 -19.05 -2.00
CA GLU A 41 2.04 -18.45 -2.38
C GLU A 41 2.37 -18.58 -3.88
N ASP A 42 1.94 -19.68 -4.49
CA ASP A 42 2.12 -19.97 -5.92
C ASP A 42 1.05 -19.31 -6.81
N ALA A 43 -0.01 -18.76 -6.21
CA ALA A 43 -1.05 -18.06 -6.93
C ALA A 43 -0.65 -16.62 -7.21
N TYR A 44 -1.05 -16.16 -8.38
CA TYR A 44 -0.76 -14.84 -8.89
C TYR A 44 -1.61 -13.79 -8.18
N LEU A 45 -0.99 -12.68 -7.78
CA LEU A 45 -1.70 -11.56 -7.17
C LEU A 45 -2.23 -10.62 -8.25
N ASP A 46 -3.52 -10.31 -8.16
CA ASP A 46 -4.18 -9.32 -9.01
C ASP A 46 -3.63 -7.90 -8.76
N SER A 47 -3.52 -7.11 -9.82
CA SER A 47 -2.94 -5.78 -9.76
C SER A 47 -3.70 -4.82 -8.85
N ASP A 48 -5.03 -4.91 -8.80
CA ASP A 48 -5.87 -4.06 -7.96
C ASP A 48 -5.65 -4.38 -6.47
N LEU A 49 -5.63 -5.67 -6.12
CA LEU A 49 -5.34 -6.10 -4.75
C LEU A 49 -3.94 -5.64 -4.29
N CYS A 50 -2.98 -5.64 -5.20
CA CYS A 50 -1.63 -5.14 -4.90
C CYS A 50 -1.63 -3.63 -4.66
N ALA A 51 -2.33 -2.86 -5.50
CA ALA A 51 -2.43 -1.41 -5.35
C ALA A 51 -3.11 -1.02 -4.02
N GLU A 52 -4.24 -1.66 -3.69
CA GLU A 52 -4.93 -1.46 -2.41
C GLU A 52 -4.03 -1.79 -1.22
N ALA A 53 -3.31 -2.91 -1.28
CA ALA A 53 -2.42 -3.31 -0.19
C ALA A 53 -1.27 -2.31 0.00
N LEU A 54 -0.66 -1.82 -1.09
CA LEU A 54 0.39 -0.80 -1.01
C LEU A 54 -0.15 0.51 -0.44
N ALA A 55 -1.33 0.96 -0.89
CA ALA A 55 -2.01 2.12 -0.33
C ALA A 55 -2.29 1.93 1.17
N ALA A 56 -2.82 0.78 1.59
CA ALA A 56 -3.05 0.45 3.01
C ALA A 56 -1.76 0.50 3.84
N ILE A 57 -0.63 0.09 3.28
CA ILE A 57 0.67 0.12 3.97
C ILE A 57 1.18 1.56 4.11
N GLU A 58 0.87 2.47 3.17
CA GLU A 58 1.12 3.91 3.32
C GLU A 58 0.38 4.49 4.53
N TYR A 59 -0.87 4.09 4.80
CA TYR A 59 -1.57 4.52 6.03
C TYR A 59 -0.79 4.10 7.31
N ILE A 60 -0.19 2.91 7.30
CA ILE A 60 0.64 2.42 8.43
C ILE A 60 1.94 3.24 8.53
N ALA A 61 2.61 3.55 7.43
CA ALA A 61 3.80 4.39 7.40
C ALA A 61 3.50 5.81 7.91
N THR A 62 2.41 6.43 7.43
CA THR A 62 1.93 7.75 7.86
C THR A 62 1.58 7.75 9.35
N ALA A 63 0.89 6.71 9.85
CA ALA A 63 0.61 6.57 11.28
C ALA A 63 1.87 6.46 12.13
N LYS A 64 2.99 5.98 11.56
CA LYS A 64 4.30 5.94 12.21
C LYS A 64 5.09 7.25 12.09
N GLY A 65 4.57 8.26 11.39
CA GLY A 65 5.20 9.56 11.20
C GLY A 65 6.09 9.64 9.97
N HIS A 66 5.98 8.68 9.04
CA HIS A 66 6.74 8.59 7.81
C HIS A 66 5.79 8.66 6.60
N MET A 67 5.07 9.78 6.47
CA MET A 67 4.12 10.03 5.38
C MET A 67 4.84 10.17 4.03
N ALA A 68 4.24 9.65 2.96
CA ALA A 68 4.72 9.85 1.60
C ALA A 68 4.45 11.30 1.13
N GLU A 69 5.24 11.81 0.18
CA GLU A 69 5.03 13.16 -0.35
C GLU A 69 3.72 13.31 -1.11
N ASP A 70 3.25 12.23 -1.74
CA ASP A 70 2.01 12.13 -2.51
C ASP A 70 0.84 11.56 -1.69
N PHE A 71 0.96 11.47 -0.36
CA PHE A 71 -0.12 10.95 0.47
C PHE A 71 -1.36 11.85 0.34
N PRO A 72 -2.56 11.29 0.08
CA PRO A 72 -3.76 12.09 -0.15
C PRO A 72 -4.10 12.99 1.05
N GLU A 73 -4.32 14.28 0.79
CA GLU A 73 -4.63 15.27 1.83
C GLU A 73 -5.87 14.86 2.65
N ASP A 74 -6.92 14.39 1.96
CA ASP A 74 -8.17 13.95 2.60
C ASP A 74 -7.95 12.75 3.56
N ALA A 75 -6.96 11.90 3.29
CA ALA A 75 -6.62 10.75 4.13
C ALA A 75 -5.78 11.12 5.36
N GLU A 76 -5.06 12.25 5.34
CA GLU A 76 -4.14 12.64 6.42
C GLU A 76 -4.89 12.86 7.74
N ASP A 77 -6.01 13.58 7.70
CA ASP A 77 -6.86 13.84 8.86
C ASP A 77 -7.41 12.53 9.44
N TRP A 78 -7.80 11.60 8.58
CA TRP A 78 -8.26 10.27 8.99
C TRP A 78 -7.16 9.52 9.74
N VAL A 79 -5.92 9.50 9.22
CA VAL A 79 -4.78 8.85 9.90
C VAL A 79 -4.52 9.52 11.25
N ASN A 80 -4.53 10.85 11.32
CA ASN A 80 -4.29 11.57 12.56
C ASN A 80 -5.32 11.22 13.65
N ALA A 81 -6.59 11.06 13.27
CA ALA A 81 -7.65 10.63 14.18
C ALA A 81 -7.50 9.18 14.68
N HIS A 82 -6.95 8.28 13.85
CA HIS A 82 -6.85 6.84 14.13
C HIS A 82 -5.43 6.35 14.45
N LYS A 83 -4.45 7.26 14.52
CA LYS A 83 -3.01 6.98 14.66
C LYS A 83 -2.69 5.99 15.77
N ALA A 84 -3.25 6.21 16.96
CA ALA A 84 -3.00 5.36 18.12
C ALA A 84 -3.48 3.91 17.89
N GLN A 85 -4.59 3.73 17.18
CA GLN A 85 -5.15 2.41 16.89
C GLN A 85 -4.33 1.67 15.83
N LEU A 86 -3.89 2.38 14.78
CA LEU A 86 -3.01 1.83 13.74
C LEU A 86 -1.66 1.35 14.32
N GLN A 87 -1.10 2.10 15.27
CA GLN A 87 0.19 1.77 15.89
C GLN A 87 0.15 0.54 16.82
N ILE A 88 -1.02 0.19 17.37
CA ILE A 88 -1.16 -0.97 18.29
C ILE A 88 -1.55 -2.27 17.57
N ILE A 89 -1.73 -2.25 16.25
CA ILE A 89 -2.07 -3.45 15.49
C ILE A 89 -0.93 -4.46 15.59
N ARG A 90 -1.22 -5.60 16.22
CA ARG A 90 -0.22 -6.60 16.55
C ARG A 90 0.41 -7.19 15.30
N GLY A 91 1.73 -7.05 15.18
CA GLY A 91 2.52 -7.64 14.10
C GLY A 91 2.27 -6.99 12.74
N ILE A 92 1.65 -5.80 12.69
CA ILE A 92 1.32 -5.13 11.42
C ILE A 92 2.56 -4.87 10.57
N VAL A 93 3.65 -4.41 11.17
CA VAL A 93 4.92 -4.16 10.45
C VAL A 93 5.40 -5.40 9.70
N VAL A 94 5.43 -6.55 10.36
CA VAL A 94 5.85 -7.81 9.72
C VAL A 94 4.90 -8.22 8.60
N LYS A 95 3.59 -8.01 8.76
CA LYS A 95 2.60 -8.29 7.70
C LYS A 95 2.80 -7.37 6.49
N CYS A 96 3.04 -6.07 6.72
CA CYS A 96 3.32 -5.09 5.68
C CYS A 96 4.58 -5.46 4.90
N GLN A 97 5.69 -5.76 5.60
CA GLN A 97 6.96 -6.15 4.96
C GLN A 97 6.78 -7.39 4.08
N GLN A 98 6.07 -8.42 4.59
CA GLN A 98 5.77 -9.63 3.83
C GLN A 98 4.89 -9.35 2.60
N ALA A 99 3.91 -8.45 2.72
CA ALA A 99 3.06 -8.06 1.59
C ALA A 99 3.86 -7.32 0.52
N ILE A 100 4.69 -6.33 0.89
CA ILE A 100 5.56 -5.61 -0.04
C ILE A 100 6.47 -6.59 -0.78
N ASP A 101 7.18 -7.46 -0.03
CA ASP A 101 8.09 -8.43 -0.61
C ASP A 101 7.37 -9.36 -1.60
N ARG A 102 6.16 -9.80 -1.26
CA ARG A 102 5.38 -10.66 -2.15
C ARG A 102 4.95 -9.91 -3.42
N ILE A 103 4.38 -8.72 -3.28
CA ILE A 103 3.93 -7.90 -4.42
C ILE A 103 5.10 -7.61 -5.35
N LYS A 104 6.26 -7.23 -4.80
CA LYS A 104 7.48 -6.93 -5.56
C LYS A 104 8.04 -8.11 -6.35
N ASN A 105 7.72 -9.37 -5.98
CA ASN A 105 8.32 -10.56 -6.58
C ASN A 105 7.34 -11.43 -7.38
N ASN A 106 6.05 -11.44 -7.03
CA ASN A 106 5.05 -12.33 -7.64
C ASN A 106 3.66 -11.66 -7.70
N SER A 107 3.48 -10.70 -8.61
CA SER A 107 2.19 -10.03 -8.84
C SER A 107 2.00 -9.53 -10.27
N GLU A 108 0.75 -9.38 -10.67
CA GLU A 108 0.36 -8.69 -11.90
C GLU A 108 0.88 -7.26 -11.93
N LEU A 109 0.80 -6.55 -10.81
CA LEU A 109 1.31 -5.19 -10.71
C LEU A 109 2.81 -5.10 -11.05
N LYS A 110 3.60 -6.07 -10.56
CA LYS A 110 5.03 -6.16 -10.88
C LYS A 110 5.28 -6.39 -12.37
N ASP A 111 4.53 -7.30 -13.00
CA ASP A 111 4.68 -7.59 -14.43
C ASP A 111 4.26 -6.38 -15.29
N LEU A 112 3.18 -5.68 -14.92
CA LEU A 112 2.76 -4.45 -15.57
C LEU A 112 3.86 -3.38 -15.52
N TRP A 113 4.51 -3.19 -14.36
CA TRP A 113 5.61 -2.24 -14.24
C TRP A 113 6.88 -2.68 -14.97
N GLU A 114 7.19 -3.98 -15.03
CA GLU A 114 8.35 -4.50 -15.77
C GLU A 114 8.33 -4.17 -17.27
N GLU A 115 7.15 -3.98 -17.85
CA GLU A 115 6.98 -3.60 -19.25
C GLU A 115 7.20 -2.10 -19.51
N THR A 116 7.50 -1.31 -18.48
CA THR A 116 7.65 0.15 -18.54
C THR A 116 9.09 0.62 -18.27
N GLU A 117 9.39 1.87 -18.62
CA GLU A 117 10.67 2.51 -18.27
C GLU A 117 10.79 2.90 -16.79
N ASP A 118 9.68 2.90 -16.05
CA ASP A 118 9.59 3.32 -14.65
C ASP A 118 9.69 2.15 -13.66
N PHE A 119 9.90 0.91 -14.12
CA PHE A 119 10.01 -0.27 -13.25
C PHE A 119 10.97 -0.09 -12.07
N GLU A 120 12.15 0.48 -12.33
CA GLU A 120 13.16 0.71 -11.30
C GLU A 120 12.80 1.89 -10.38
N ASN A 121 11.97 2.83 -10.82
CA ASN A 121 11.45 3.89 -9.95
C ASN A 121 10.34 3.34 -9.04
N TRP A 122 9.42 2.55 -9.58
CA TRP A 122 8.40 1.84 -8.81
C TRP A 122 9.03 0.94 -7.73
N LYS A 123 10.05 0.15 -8.08
CA LYS A 123 10.77 -0.68 -7.09
C LYS A 123 11.40 0.13 -5.95
N LYS A 124 11.92 1.33 -6.24
CA LYS A 124 12.47 2.22 -5.21
C LYS A 124 11.38 2.76 -4.29
N VAL A 125 10.18 3.05 -4.81
CA VAL A 125 9.02 3.42 -3.99
C VAL A 125 8.69 2.31 -3.00
N LEU A 126 8.67 1.05 -3.45
CA LEU A 126 8.40 -0.09 -2.56
C LEU A 126 9.52 -0.30 -1.52
N ASP A 127 10.79 -0.14 -1.91
CA ASP A 127 11.93 -0.23 -0.99
C ASP A 127 11.95 0.89 0.06
N ASP A 128 11.60 2.10 -0.35
CA ASP A 128 11.43 3.24 0.55
C ASP A 128 10.26 2.99 1.51
N LEU A 129 9.10 2.58 1.01
CA LEU A 129 7.95 2.23 1.85
C LEU A 129 8.32 1.18 2.88
N ASN A 130 9.02 0.11 2.48
CA ASN A 130 9.48 -0.96 3.36
C ASN A 130 10.42 -0.43 4.47
N THR A 131 11.24 0.57 4.14
CA THR A 131 12.12 1.26 5.09
C THR A 131 11.32 2.13 6.06
N ARG A 132 10.34 2.89 5.56
CA ARG A 132 9.50 3.80 6.35
C ARG A 132 8.61 3.07 7.37
N ILE A 133 8.15 1.85 7.07
CA ILE A 133 7.31 1.07 7.99
C ILE A 133 8.09 0.33 9.09
N SER A 134 9.42 0.22 8.96
CA SER A 134 10.28 -0.57 9.86
C SER A 134 10.35 -0.03 11.30
#